data_AF-A0A385TTN0-F1
#
_entry.id   AF-A0A385TTN0-F1
#
_cell.length_a   1.000
_cell.length_b   1.000
_cell.length_c   1.000
_cell.angle_alpha   90.00
_cell.angle_beta   90.00
_cell.angle_gamma   90.00
#
_symmetry.space_group_name_H-M   'P 1'
#
loop_
_entity.id
_entity.type
_entity.pdbx_description
1 polymer ?
#
loop_
_entity_poly.entity_id
_entity_poly.type
_entity_poly.pdbx_seq_one_letter_code
_entity_poly.pdbx_strand_id
1 'polypeptide(L)'
;MANFSSDENLQAVMHYQNGSESMKSIAKSLGLHHTVLLHWIRQYEHHGEEVFKKSYTPYSVQDKLDVLHYIKEHGTSIRETAAVFNIASHSTILSW
;
A
#
# COMPACT_ATOMS: atom_id res chain seq x y z
N MET A 1 11.82 -7.04 -6.13
CA MET A 1 10.77 -6.33 -6.89
C MET A 1 10.90 -4.85 -6.51
N ALA A 2 10.94 -3.95 -7.49
CA ALA A 2 11.05 -2.52 -7.21
C ALA A 2 9.78 -2.03 -6.48
N ASN A 3 9.96 -1.31 -5.37
CA ASN A 3 8.87 -0.76 -4.57
C ASN A 3 8.37 0.52 -5.25
N PHE A 4 7.51 0.40 -6.26
CA PHE A 4 6.86 1.56 -6.86
C PHE A 4 5.90 2.22 -5.86
N SER A 5 5.96 3.54 -5.79
CA SER A 5 5.03 4.32 -4.98
C SER A 5 3.63 4.26 -5.58
N SER A 6 2.61 4.38 -4.72
CA SER A 6 1.21 4.57 -5.12
C SER A 6 1.02 5.64 -6.19
N ASP A 7 1.81 6.71 -6.07
CA ASP A 7 1.82 7.85 -6.98
C ASP A 7 2.39 7.49 -8.37
N GLU A 8 3.51 6.77 -8.41
CA GLU A 8 4.13 6.31 -9.67
C GLU A 8 3.22 5.36 -10.45
N ASN A 9 2.50 4.48 -9.74
CA ASN A 9 1.54 3.58 -10.36
C ASN A 9 0.35 4.35 -10.97
N LEU A 10 -0.16 5.36 -10.24
CA LEU A 10 -1.29 6.17 -10.68
C LEU A 10 -0.92 7.03 -11.89
N GLN A 11 0.27 7.65 -11.88
CA GLN A 11 0.80 8.41 -13.02
C GLN A 11 0.90 7.54 -14.28
N ALA A 12 1.35 6.30 -14.16
CA ALA A 12 1.45 5.39 -15.30
C ALA A 12 0.09 5.05 -15.92
N VAL A 13 -0.95 4.87 -15.10
CA VAL A 13 -2.32 4.60 -15.56
C VAL A 13 -2.97 5.85 -16.17
N MET A 14 -2.77 7.02 -15.56
CA MET A 14 -3.27 8.30 -16.09
C MET A 14 -2.62 8.64 -17.44
N HIS A 15 -1.32 8.42 -17.58
CA HIS A 15 -0.59 8.65 -18.83
C HIS A 15 -1.09 7.76 -19.97
N TYR A 16 -1.48 6.52 -19.65
CA TYR A 16 -2.17 5.63 -20.59
C TYR A 16 -3.57 6.13 -20.95
N GLN A 17 -4.35 6.60 -19.97
CA GLN A 17 -5.69 7.16 -20.20
C GLN A 17 -5.68 8.43 -21.05
N ASN A 18 -4.63 9.25 -20.95
CA ASN A 18 -4.45 10.46 -21.74
C ASN A 18 -4.18 10.16 -23.24
N GLY A 19 -4.05 8.88 -23.63
CA GLY A 19 -3.98 8.43 -25.03
C GLY A 19 -2.73 8.89 -25.78
N SER A 20 -1.73 9.43 -25.08
CA SER A 20 -0.55 10.05 -25.70
C SER A 20 0.47 9.01 -26.16
N GLU A 21 0.54 7.84 -25.53
CA GLU A 21 1.51 6.80 -25.84
C GLU A 21 0.93 5.39 -25.72
N SER A 22 1.51 4.44 -26.47
CA SER A 22 1.15 3.04 -26.36
C SER A 22 1.63 2.44 -25.03
N MET A 23 0.83 1.57 -24.41
CA MET A 23 1.16 0.86 -23.15
C MET A 23 2.58 0.27 -23.11
N LYS A 24 3.08 -0.25 -24.24
CA LYS A 24 4.45 -0.79 -24.33
C LYS A 24 5.53 0.29 -24.19
N SER A 25 5.31 1.48 -24.74
CA SER A 25 6.24 2.62 -24.63
C SER A 25 6.27 3.16 -23.20
N ILE A 26 5.10 3.29 -22.58
CA ILE A 26 4.95 3.74 -21.19
C ILE A 26 5.65 2.76 -20.24
N ALA A 27 5.38 1.46 -20.38
CA ALA A 27 6.03 0.43 -19.59
C ALA A 27 7.55 0.43 -19.79
N LYS A 28 8.03 0.59 -21.03
CA LYS A 28 9.47 0.67 -21.34
C LYS A 28 10.13 1.91 -20.71
N SER A 29 9.45 3.06 -20.72
CA SER A 29 9.93 4.30 -20.08
C SER A 29 10.09 4.12 -18.57
N LEU A 30 9.17 3.37 -17.95
CA LEU A 30 9.18 3.03 -16.52
C LEU A 30 10.09 1.83 -16.18
N GLY A 31 10.76 1.21 -17.16
CA GLY A 31 11.54 -0.02 -16.94
C GLY A 31 10.70 -1.24 -16.55
N LEU A 32 9.39 -1.20 -16.80
CA LEU A 32 8.42 -2.22 -16.47
C LEU A 32 8.09 -3.11 -17.66
N HIS A 33 7.69 -4.35 -17.38
CA HIS A 33 7.08 -5.19 -18.39
C HIS A 33 5.64 -4.76 -18.65
N HIS A 34 5.21 -4.74 -19.91
CA HIS A 34 3.86 -4.31 -20.30
C HIS A 34 2.72 -5.05 -19.57
N THR A 35 2.95 -6.28 -19.13
CA THR A 35 1.99 -7.06 -18.32
C THR A 35 1.74 -6.45 -16.94
N VAL A 36 2.75 -5.80 -16.33
CA VAL A 36 2.62 -5.12 -15.04
C VAL A 36 1.72 -3.89 -15.19
N LEU A 37 1.97 -3.09 -16.23
CA LEU A 37 1.13 -1.92 -16.52
C LEU A 37 -0.31 -2.32 -16.87
N LEU A 38 -0.50 -3.40 -17.63
CA LEU A 38 -1.84 -3.96 -17.90
C LEU A 38 -2.56 -4.37 -16.62
N HIS A 39 -1.85 -4.95 -15.66
CA HIS A 39 -2.40 -5.33 -14.37
C HIS A 39 -2.87 -4.10 -13.57
N TRP A 40 -2.06 -3.05 -13.53
CA TRP A 40 -2.41 -1.78 -12.88
C TRP A 40 -3.62 -1.10 -13.51
N ILE A 41 -3.70 -1.08 -14.84
CA ILE A 41 -4.86 -0.51 -15.56
C ILE A 41 -6.13 -1.28 -15.18
N ARG A 42 -6.11 -2.61 -15.22
CA ARG A 42 -7.26 -3.43 -14.82
C ARG A 42 -7.65 -3.23 -13.36
N GLN A 43 -6.67 -3.16 -12.47
CA GLN A 43 -6.89 -2.88 -11.06
C GLN A 43 -7.60 -1.54 -10.86
N TYR A 44 -7.13 -0.50 -11.55
CA TYR A 44 -7.74 0.82 -11.55
C TYR A 44 -9.15 0.83 -12.16
N GLU A 45 -9.41 0.08 -13.23
CA GLU A 45 -10.76 -0.04 -13.80
C GLU A 45 -11.75 -0.69 -12.82
N HIS A 46 -11.28 -1.64 -11.99
CA HIS A 46 -12.15 -2.37 -11.06
C HIS A 46 -12.37 -1.68 -9.71
N HIS A 47 -11.35 -1.02 -9.14
CA HIS A 47 -11.48 -0.39 -7.82
C HIS A 47 -10.95 1.05 -7.75
N GLY A 48 -10.71 1.69 -8.90
CA GLY A 48 -10.26 3.08 -8.98
C GLY A 48 -8.86 3.29 -8.36
N GLU A 49 -8.64 4.52 -7.89
CA GLU A 49 -7.40 4.94 -7.20
C GLU A 49 -7.14 4.17 -5.88
N GLU A 50 -8.17 3.52 -5.33
CA GLU A 50 -8.09 2.81 -4.06
C GLU A 50 -7.14 1.61 -4.11
N VAL A 51 -6.93 1.00 -5.28
CA VAL A 51 -5.95 -0.09 -5.43
C VAL A 51 -4.51 0.40 -5.26
N PHE A 52 -4.26 1.67 -5.61
CA PHE A 52 -2.94 2.25 -5.44
C PHE A 52 -2.77 2.88 -4.08
N LYS A 53 -3.84 3.25 -3.36
CA LYS A 53 -3.73 3.60 -1.94
C LYS A 53 -3.15 2.39 -1.21
N LYS A 54 -1.86 2.45 -0.89
CA LYS A 54 -1.23 1.51 0.04
C LYS A 54 -2.19 1.39 1.22
N SER A 55 -2.60 0.17 1.55
CA SER A 55 -3.24 -0.18 2.81
C SER A 55 -2.23 -0.03 3.96
N TYR A 56 -1.59 1.13 4.04
CA TYR A 56 -0.91 1.57 5.22
C TYR A 56 -2.00 2.15 6.09
N THR A 57 -2.52 1.38 7.03
CA THR A 57 -3.36 1.93 8.10
C THR A 57 -2.52 3.01 8.77
N PRO A 58 -2.82 4.31 8.60
CA PRO A 58 -1.99 5.35 9.17
C PRO A 58 -2.25 5.36 10.67
N TYR A 59 -1.35 4.74 11.44
CA TYR A 59 -1.38 4.86 12.89
C TYR A 59 -0.78 6.21 13.26
N SER A 60 -1.60 7.07 13.88
CA SER A 60 -1.13 8.32 14.46
C SER A 60 -0.17 8.01 15.60
N VAL A 61 0.65 8.99 16.01
CA VAL A 61 1.52 8.83 17.19
C VAL A 61 0.71 8.43 18.43
N GLN A 62 -0.51 8.99 18.56
CA GLN A 62 -1.43 8.65 19.64
C GLN A 62 -1.93 7.20 19.57
N ASP A 63 -2.28 6.70 18.38
CA ASP A 63 -2.72 5.31 18.19
C ASP A 63 -1.61 4.32 18.56
N LYS A 64 -0.35 4.63 18.19
CA LYS A 64 0.80 3.80 18.57
C LYS A 64 1.04 3.79 20.07
N LEU A 65 0.95 4.95 20.72
CA LEU A 65 1.10 5.08 22.17
C LEU A 65 0.02 4.29 22.92
N ASP A 66 -1.23 4.34 22.44
CA ASP A 66 -2.33 3.59 23.02
C ASP A 66 -2.08 2.07 22.95
N VAL A 67 -1.63 1.58 21.79
CA VAL A 67 -1.27 0.16 21.59
C VAL A 67 -0.12 -0.27 22.52
N LEU A 68 0.93 0.55 22.65
CA LEU A 68 2.07 0.25 23.51
C LEU A 68 1.71 0.32 25.01
N HIS A 69 0.88 1.28 25.40
CA HIS A 69 0.37 1.37 26.76
C HIS A 69 -0.52 0.18 27.11
N TYR A 70 -1.36 -0.27 26.19
CA TYR A 70 -2.19 -1.46 26.38
C TYR A 70 -1.35 -2.71 26.65
N ILE A 71 -0.24 -2.90 25.92
CA ILE A 71 0.71 -4.01 26.17
C ILE A 71 1.30 -3.89 27.58
N LYS A 72 1.70 -2.68 27.98
CA LYS A 72 2.33 -2.44 29.29
C LYS A 72 1.35 -2.62 30.45
N GLU A 73 0.10 -2.20 30.29
CA GLU A 73 -0.92 -2.23 31.34
C GLU A 73 -1.51 -3.63 31.51
N HIS A 74 -1.79 -4.33 30.40
CA HIS A 74 -2.42 -5.64 30.44
C HIS A 74 -1.42 -6.81 30.36
N GLY A 75 -0.15 -6.57 30.05
CA GLY A 75 0.87 -7.61 29.88
C GLY A 75 0.58 -8.55 28.71
N THR A 76 -0.19 -8.10 27.71
CA THR A 76 -0.65 -8.93 26.59
C THR A 76 0.49 -9.22 25.61
N SER A 77 0.40 -10.35 24.92
CA SER A 77 1.36 -10.67 23.86
C SER A 77 1.15 -9.76 22.65
N ILE A 78 2.23 -9.40 21.95
CA ILE A 78 2.19 -8.58 20.73
C ILE A 78 1.21 -9.13 19.69
N ARG A 79 1.08 -10.47 19.59
CA ARG A 79 0.12 -11.11 18.67
C ARG A 79 -1.34 -10.91 19.12
N GLU A 80 -1.58 -10.93 20.42
CA GLU A 80 -2.89 -10.71 21.00
C GLU A 80 -3.28 -9.23 20.87
N THR A 81 -2.36 -8.31 21.16
CA THR A 81 -2.56 -6.87 20.92
C THR A 81 -2.83 -6.57 19.44
N ALA A 82 -2.12 -7.21 18.51
CA ALA A 82 -2.38 -7.04 17.09
C ALA A 82 -3.82 -7.48 16.72
N ALA A 83 -4.34 -8.54 17.34
CA ALA A 83 -5.72 -8.95 17.15
C ALA A 83 -6.72 -7.95 17.76
N VAL A 84 -6.45 -7.44 18.97
CA VAL A 84 -7.31 -6.45 19.65
C VAL A 84 -7.44 -5.15 18.85
N PHE A 85 -6.32 -4.64 18.32
CA PHE A 85 -6.27 -3.37 17.59
C PHE A 85 -6.42 -3.54 16.06
N ASN A 86 -6.80 -4.74 15.60
CA ASN A 86 -6.97 -5.07 14.19
C ASN A 86 -5.76 -4.68 13.31
N ILE A 87 -4.55 -4.91 13.84
CA ILE A 87 -3.29 -4.60 13.17
C ILE A 87 -2.94 -5.77 12.25
N ALA A 88 -2.81 -5.49 10.95
CA ALA A 88 -2.61 -6.49 9.91
C ALA A 88 -1.38 -7.39 10.12
N SER A 89 -0.37 -6.90 10.83
CA SER A 89 0.80 -7.70 11.21
C SER A 89 1.29 -7.31 12.60
N HIS A 90 1.54 -8.31 13.45
CA HIS A 90 2.20 -8.12 14.74
C HIS A 90 3.62 -7.55 14.59
N SER A 91 4.27 -7.76 13.44
CA SER A 91 5.58 -7.17 13.13
C SER A 91 5.52 -5.65 13.03
N THR A 92 4.35 -5.08 12.73
CA THR A 92 4.14 -3.63 12.73
C THR A 92 4.32 -3.05 14.13
N ILE A 93 3.85 -3.74 15.17
CA ILE A 93 4.00 -3.32 16.58
C ILE A 93 5.46 -3.47 17.04
N LEU A 94 6.16 -4.53 16.60
CA LEU A 94 7.59 -4.70 16.89
C LEU A 94 8.47 -3.57 16.31
N SER A 95 7.99 -2.89 15.28
CA SER A 95 8.67 -1.77 14.65
C SER A 95 8.33 -0.42 15.29
N TRP A 96 7.40 -0.36 16.24
CA TRP A 96 7.01 0.85 16.98
C TRP A 96 7.80 0.95 18.28
#